data_AF-A0A957RUI4-F1
#
_entry.id   AF-A0A957RUI4-F1
#
_cell.length_a   1.000
_cell.length_b   1.000
_cell.length_c   1.000
_cell.angle_alpha   90.00
_cell.angle_beta   90.00
_cell.angle_gamma   90.00
#
_symmetry.space_group_name_H-M   'P 1'
#
loop_
_entity.id
_entity.type
_entity.pdbx_description
1 polymer ?
#
loop_
_entity_poly.entity_id
_entity_poly.type
_entity_poly.pdbx_seq_one_letter_code
_entity_poly.pdbx_strand_id
1 'polypeptide(L)'
;MTGGDRDTLTIECDGSISAAYTLEWNSAIGRPIKPVREYRLASLLEVYGSSLWENGSHKRNVVSFIGELDELVQPRRFSAFSQQMLDQLIAALRDRGNSNATINRKIAALSKLLRKAHKMGDIHSLPEFRRQKERQGR
;
A
#
# COMPACT_ATOMS: atom_id res chain seq x y z
N MET A 1 -17.76 49.42 65.78
CA MET A 1 -16.80 48.57 66.53
C MET A 1 -17.15 47.16 66.11
N THR A 2 -16.41 46.36 65.36
CA THR A 2 -14.97 46.11 65.11
C THR A 2 -15.01 45.13 63.91
N GLY A 3 -14.25 45.28 62.82
CA GLY A 3 -12.81 45.02 62.75
C GLY A 3 -12.55 43.57 62.34
N GLY A 4 -11.88 43.36 61.19
CA GLY A 4 -11.25 42.10 60.76
C GLY A 4 -12.23 41.03 60.25
N ASP A 5 -11.97 40.20 59.24
CA ASP A 5 -10.70 39.73 58.72
C ASP A 5 -10.87 39.23 57.27
N ARG A 6 -9.79 39.34 56.51
CA ARG A 6 -9.67 38.81 55.15
C ARG A 6 -9.45 37.31 55.27
N ASP A 7 -10.21 36.48 54.56
CA ASP A 7 -9.78 35.11 54.33
C ASP A 7 -9.93 34.71 52.85
N THR A 8 -8.79 34.88 52.18
CA THR A 8 -8.09 33.87 51.37
C THR A 8 -8.91 33.06 50.35
N LEU A 9 -8.67 33.40 49.08
CA LEU A 9 -8.88 32.53 47.92
C LEU A 9 -8.23 31.16 48.14
N THR A 10 -9.02 30.09 48.11
CA THR A 10 -8.55 28.76 47.74
C THR A 10 -9.50 28.21 46.69
N ILE A 11 -9.12 28.34 45.42
CA ILE A 11 -9.72 27.54 44.36
C ILE A 11 -9.00 26.20 44.41
N GLU A 12 -9.66 25.19 44.98
CA GLU A 12 -9.20 23.81 44.95
C GLU A 12 -9.38 23.25 43.54
N CYS A 13 -8.34 23.38 42.71
CA CYS A 13 -8.21 22.63 41.47
C CYS A 13 -7.63 21.24 41.79
N ASP A 14 -8.44 20.31 42.27
CA ASP A 14 -8.08 18.88 42.26
C ASP A 14 -9.16 18.05 41.58
N GLY A 15 -9.07 18.05 40.26
CA GLY A 15 -9.82 17.15 39.40
C GLY A 15 -8.85 16.56 38.40
N SER A 16 -8.02 15.63 38.86
CA SER A 16 -7.15 14.83 38.00
C SER A 16 -8.04 13.96 37.10
N ILE A 17 -8.34 14.44 35.88
CA ILE A 17 -9.05 13.64 34.87
C ILE A 17 -8.04 12.64 34.30
N SER A 18 -7.88 11.51 34.99
CA SER A 18 -7.22 10.33 34.42
C SER A 18 -8.15 9.72 33.37
N ALA A 19 -8.10 10.27 32.15
CA ALA A 19 -8.69 9.64 30.98
C ALA A 19 -7.88 8.38 30.63
N ALA A 20 -8.17 7.28 31.33
CA ALA A 20 -7.72 5.96 30.94
C ALA A 20 -8.44 5.58 29.64
N TYR A 21 -7.81 5.88 28.51
CA TYR A 21 -8.28 5.41 27.23
C TYR A 21 -7.94 3.92 27.12
N THR A 22 -8.97 3.07 27.16
CA THR A 22 -8.79 1.65 26.87
C THR A 22 -8.65 1.51 25.35
N LEU A 23 -7.42 1.35 24.85
CA LEU A 23 -7.21 0.91 23.46
C LEU A 23 -7.60 -0.57 23.38
N GLU A 24 -8.86 -0.82 23.09
CA GLU A 24 -9.33 -2.15 22.70
C GLU A 24 -8.79 -2.44 21.29
N TRP A 25 -7.57 -3.00 21.23
CA TRP A 25 -7.00 -3.53 20.00
C TRP A 25 -7.80 -4.77 19.58
N ASN A 26 -8.89 -4.55 18.86
CA ASN A 26 -9.60 -5.61 18.15
C ASN A 26 -8.77 -6.05 16.94
N SER A 27 -7.63 -6.71 17.18
CA SER A 27 -6.92 -7.43 16.14
C SER A 27 -7.70 -8.70 15.85
N ALA A 28 -8.36 -8.78 14.69
CA ALA A 28 -9.08 -9.96 14.22
C ALA A 28 -8.23 -11.25 14.38
N ILE A 29 -8.44 -11.96 15.48
CA ILE A 29 -7.74 -13.20 15.83
C ILE A 29 -8.33 -14.32 14.98
N GLY A 30 -7.55 -14.79 14.00
CA GLY A 30 -7.94 -15.94 13.20
C GLY A 30 -7.21 -16.10 11.86
N ARG A 31 -6.49 -15.08 11.37
CA ARG A 31 -5.59 -15.29 10.22
C ARG A 31 -4.20 -15.69 10.73
N PRO A 32 -3.62 -16.82 10.28
CA PRO A 32 -2.24 -17.13 10.59
C PRO A 32 -1.38 -15.96 10.11
N ILE A 33 -0.72 -15.30 11.05
CA ILE A 33 0.18 -14.18 10.78
C ILE A 33 1.38 -14.78 10.05
N LYS A 34 1.33 -14.83 8.73
CA LYS A 34 2.49 -15.19 7.92
C LYS A 34 3.58 -14.16 8.22
N PRO A 35 4.84 -14.60 8.47
CA PRO A 35 5.92 -13.67 8.71
C PRO A 35 6.02 -12.73 7.51
N VAL A 36 6.03 -11.43 7.80
CA VAL A 36 6.05 -10.36 6.82
C VAL A 36 7.36 -10.46 6.04
N ARG A 37 7.34 -11.22 4.93
CA ARG A 37 8.48 -11.34 4.05
C ARG A 37 8.46 -10.15 3.10
N GLU A 38 9.62 -9.54 3.02
CA GLU A 38 9.91 -8.45 2.12
C GLU A 38 10.09 -9.01 0.70
N TYR A 39 9.15 -8.73 -0.20
CA TYR A 39 9.17 -9.26 -1.58
C TYR A 39 9.57 -8.19 -2.60
N ARG A 40 10.19 -8.64 -3.69
CA ARG A 40 10.40 -7.85 -4.92
C ARG A 40 9.40 -8.27 -5.99
N LEU A 41 9.10 -7.37 -6.93
CA LEU A 41 8.21 -7.72 -8.05
C LEU A 41 8.82 -8.83 -8.91
N ALA A 42 10.14 -8.79 -9.10
CA ALA A 42 10.89 -9.84 -9.79
C ALA A 42 10.70 -11.22 -9.13
N SER A 43 10.80 -11.30 -7.79
CA SER A 43 10.63 -12.56 -7.06
C SER A 43 9.20 -13.10 -7.17
N LEU A 44 8.20 -12.22 -7.09
CA LEU A 44 6.80 -12.62 -7.27
C LEU A 44 6.54 -13.12 -8.69
N LEU A 45 7.15 -12.49 -9.69
CA LEU A 45 7.04 -12.90 -11.08
C LEU A 45 7.70 -14.26 -11.33
N GLU A 46 8.82 -14.56 -10.70
CA GLU A 46 9.48 -15.88 -10.84
C GLU A 46 8.58 -17.00 -10.29
N VAL A 47 7.99 -16.78 -9.10
CA VAL A 47 7.11 -17.75 -8.44
C VAL A 47 5.76 -17.89 -9.16
N TYR A 48 5.13 -16.76 -9.50
CA TYR A 48 3.75 -16.75 -10.01
C TYR A 48 3.62 -16.61 -11.52
N GLY A 49 4.67 -16.18 -12.21
CA GLY A 49 4.64 -15.88 -13.63
C GLY A 49 4.25 -17.08 -14.48
N SER A 50 4.78 -18.26 -14.17
CA SER A 50 4.44 -19.51 -14.86
C SER A 50 3.01 -20.01 -14.59
N SER A 51 2.38 -19.61 -13.46
CA SER A 51 0.99 -19.94 -13.14
C SER A 51 -0.01 -18.93 -13.73
N LEU A 52 0.40 -17.69 -13.96
CA LEU A 52 -0.48 -16.60 -14.40
C LEU A 52 -0.52 -16.38 -15.91
N TRP A 53 0.55 -16.74 -16.60
CA TRP A 53 0.71 -16.55 -18.04
C TRP A 53 1.29 -17.81 -18.67
N GLU A 54 0.63 -18.27 -19.74
CA GLU A 54 1.13 -19.37 -20.57
C GLU A 54 2.48 -19.02 -21.19
N ASN A 55 3.30 -20.05 -21.39
CA ASN A 55 4.62 -19.88 -21.98
C ASN A 55 4.47 -19.40 -23.44
N GLY A 56 4.97 -18.19 -23.71
CA GLY A 56 4.85 -17.55 -25.03
C GLY A 56 5.31 -16.10 -25.03
N SER A 57 5.04 -15.40 -26.14
CA SER A 57 5.41 -13.98 -26.33
C SER A 57 4.79 -13.06 -25.28
N HIS A 58 3.60 -13.39 -24.79
CA HIS A 58 2.91 -12.58 -23.78
C HIS A 58 3.62 -12.62 -22.41
N LYS A 59 4.13 -13.80 -22.00
CA LYS A 59 4.95 -13.94 -20.78
C LYS A 59 6.22 -13.10 -20.87
N ARG A 60 6.92 -13.11 -22.02
CA ARG A 60 8.13 -12.29 -22.22
C ARG A 60 7.86 -10.79 -22.09
N ASN A 61 6.76 -10.30 -22.66
CA ASN A 61 6.37 -8.89 -22.53
C ASN A 61 6.05 -8.52 -21.08
N VAL A 62 5.31 -9.38 -20.36
CA VAL A 62 5.00 -9.17 -18.94
C VAL A 62 6.28 -9.19 -18.10
N VAL A 63 7.21 -10.09 -18.37
CA VAL A 63 8.50 -10.15 -17.68
C VAL A 63 9.29 -8.86 -17.87
N SER A 64 9.37 -8.36 -19.11
CA SER A 64 10.03 -7.09 -19.40
C SER A 64 9.35 -5.92 -18.72
N PHE A 65 8.02 -5.86 -18.73
CA PHE A 65 7.28 -4.81 -18.05
C PHE A 65 7.53 -4.83 -16.56
N ILE A 66 7.39 -5.99 -15.92
CA ILE A 66 7.57 -6.11 -14.47
C ILE A 66 9.02 -5.84 -14.06
N GLY A 67 10.01 -6.22 -14.88
CA GLY A 67 11.41 -5.84 -14.68
C GLY A 67 11.60 -4.32 -14.70
N GLU A 68 11.04 -3.62 -15.69
CA GLU A 68 11.09 -2.15 -15.73
C GLU A 68 10.38 -1.52 -14.53
N LEU A 69 9.27 -2.10 -14.06
CA LEU A 69 8.57 -1.64 -12.86
C LEU A 69 9.38 -1.91 -11.58
N ASP A 70 10.11 -3.02 -11.49
CA ASP A 70 10.99 -3.37 -10.37
C ASP A 70 12.23 -2.46 -10.31
N GLU A 71 12.69 -1.92 -11.44
CA GLU A 71 13.73 -0.89 -11.47
C GLU A 71 13.19 0.49 -11.02
N LEU A 72 11.94 0.78 -11.40
CA LEU A 72 11.26 2.05 -11.10
C LEU A 72 10.82 2.16 -9.64
N VAL A 73 10.24 1.09 -9.10
CA VAL A 73 10.10 0.93 -7.65
C VAL A 73 11.50 0.66 -7.15
N GLN A 74 12.22 1.70 -6.72
CA GLN A 74 13.55 1.58 -6.09
C GLN A 74 13.65 0.26 -5.30
N PRO A 75 14.80 -0.44 -5.28
CA PRO A 75 14.96 -1.87 -4.93
C PRO A 75 14.63 -2.28 -3.47
N ARG A 76 13.91 -1.41 -2.77
CA ARG A 76 13.19 -1.63 -1.53
C ARG A 76 12.21 -2.77 -1.74
N ARG A 77 12.46 -3.82 -0.97
CA ARG A 77 11.52 -4.90 -0.82
C ARG A 77 10.28 -4.34 -0.13
N PHE A 78 9.11 -4.79 -0.53
CA PHE A 78 7.85 -4.34 0.06
C PHE A 78 7.08 -5.53 0.59
N SER A 79 6.45 -5.33 1.74
CA SER A 79 5.50 -6.28 2.33
C SER A 79 4.05 -5.88 2.10
N ALA A 80 3.82 -4.58 1.93
CA ALA A 80 2.55 -3.99 1.56
C ALA A 80 2.77 -3.09 0.35
N PHE A 81 1.92 -3.24 -0.65
CA PHE A 81 1.94 -2.38 -1.83
C PHE A 81 0.82 -1.33 -1.66
N SER A 82 1.20 -0.10 -1.33
CA SER A 82 0.23 0.96 -1.04
C SER A 82 -0.23 1.68 -2.31
N GLN A 83 -1.36 2.39 -2.23
CA GLN A 83 -1.86 3.24 -3.31
C GLN A 83 -0.82 4.32 -3.70
N GLN A 84 -0.15 4.92 -2.72
CA GLN A 84 0.88 5.92 -2.96
C GLN A 84 2.06 5.36 -3.78
N MET A 85 2.48 4.11 -3.53
CA MET A 85 3.53 3.47 -4.33
C MET A 85 3.09 3.25 -5.78
N LEU A 86 1.82 2.89 -5.99
CA LEU A 86 1.24 2.77 -7.33
C LEU A 86 1.22 4.13 -8.05
N ASP A 87 0.81 5.19 -7.37
CA ASP A 87 0.74 6.53 -7.97
C ASP A 87 2.13 7.07 -8.31
N GLN A 88 3.13 6.83 -7.44
CA GLN A 88 4.54 7.15 -7.71
C GLN A 88 5.08 6.38 -8.92
N LEU A 89 4.77 5.08 -9.02
CA LEU A 89 5.13 4.25 -10.18
C LEU A 89 4.50 4.81 -11.48
N ILE A 90 3.22 5.16 -11.44
CA ILE A 90 2.51 5.74 -12.60
C ILE A 90 3.13 7.09 -12.99
N ALA A 91 3.44 7.95 -12.02
CA ALA A 91 4.11 9.23 -12.26
C ALA A 91 5.48 9.02 -12.93
N ALA A 92 6.28 8.07 -12.44
CA ALA A 92 7.59 7.76 -13.02
C ALA A 92 7.49 7.17 -14.44
N LEU A 93 6.50 6.32 -14.71
CA LEU A 93 6.24 5.82 -16.06
C LEU A 93 5.84 6.93 -17.03
N ARG A 94 5.05 7.90 -16.55
CA ARG A 94 4.62 9.06 -17.33
C ARG A 94 5.77 10.02 -17.61
N ASP A 95 6.63 10.24 -16.63
CA ASP A 95 7.85 11.05 -16.76
C ASP A 95 8.82 10.46 -17.79
N ARG A 96 8.93 9.12 -17.85
CA ARG A 96 9.64 8.40 -18.92
C ARG A 96 9.00 8.49 -20.31
N GLY A 97 7.89 9.21 -20.47
CA GLY A 97 7.22 9.41 -21.76
C GLY A 97 6.40 8.21 -22.24
N ASN A 98 6.05 7.26 -21.36
CA ASN A 98 5.16 6.16 -21.76
C ASN A 98 3.76 6.69 -22.08
N SER A 99 3.18 6.24 -23.20
CA SER A 99 1.79 6.54 -23.51
C SER A 99 0.85 5.95 -22.46
N ASN A 100 -0.31 6.60 -22.24
CA ASN A 100 -1.31 6.13 -21.29
C ASN A 100 -1.77 4.69 -21.57
N ALA A 101 -1.81 4.28 -22.85
CA ALA A 101 -2.09 2.91 -23.26
C ALA A 101 -1.04 1.91 -22.74
N THR A 102 0.25 2.26 -22.82
CA THR A 102 1.34 1.44 -22.29
C THR A 102 1.31 1.37 -20.77
N ILE A 103 1.06 2.50 -20.09
CA ILE A 103 0.91 2.56 -18.64
C ILE A 103 -0.22 1.62 -18.20
N ASN A 104 -1.40 1.72 -18.81
CA ASN A 104 -2.54 0.86 -18.48
C ASN A 104 -2.22 -0.64 -18.66
N ARG A 105 -1.47 -1.01 -19.71
CA ARG A 105 -1.02 -2.40 -19.93
C ARG A 105 -0.07 -2.87 -18.82
N LYS A 106 0.90 -2.03 -18.44
CA LYS A 106 1.86 -2.31 -17.35
C LYS A 106 1.13 -2.47 -16.01
N ILE A 107 0.23 -1.53 -15.68
CA ILE A 107 -0.56 -1.58 -14.45
C ILE A 107 -1.49 -2.79 -14.43
N ALA A 108 -2.13 -3.16 -15.54
CA ALA A 108 -2.98 -4.35 -15.59
C ALA A 108 -2.19 -5.65 -15.30
N ALA A 109 -0.99 -5.78 -15.89
CA ALA A 109 -0.10 -6.92 -15.63
C ALA A 109 0.34 -6.96 -14.16
N LEU A 110 0.77 -5.81 -13.62
CA LEU A 110 1.12 -5.65 -12.21
C LEU A 110 -0.06 -6.00 -11.30
N SER A 111 -1.26 -5.49 -11.60
CA SER A 111 -2.48 -5.77 -10.83
C SER A 111 -2.78 -7.26 -10.77
N LYS A 112 -2.62 -7.97 -11.90
CA LYS A 112 -2.84 -9.41 -11.98
C LYS A 112 -1.82 -10.18 -11.11
N LEU A 113 -0.55 -9.77 -11.16
CA LEU A 113 0.52 -10.33 -10.31
C LEU A 113 0.22 -10.12 -8.82
N LEU A 114 -0.05 -8.87 -8.43
CA LEU A 114 -0.31 -8.51 -7.04
C LEU A 114 -1.58 -9.17 -6.49
N ARG A 115 -2.65 -9.30 -7.29
CA ARG A 115 -3.87 -10.03 -6.88
C ARG A 115 -3.59 -11.50 -6.59
N LYS A 116 -2.70 -12.14 -7.37
CA LYS A 116 -2.30 -13.54 -7.13
C LYS A 116 -1.48 -13.66 -5.85
N ALA A 117 -0.50 -12.80 -5.65
CA ALA A 117 0.32 -12.79 -4.45
C ALA A 117 -0.51 -12.51 -3.18
N HIS A 118 -1.47 -11.59 -3.25
CA HIS A 118 -2.44 -11.34 -2.19
C HIS A 118 -3.33 -12.56 -1.91
N LYS A 119 -3.82 -13.24 -2.95
CA LYS A 119 -4.62 -14.47 -2.80
C LYS A 119 -3.82 -15.59 -2.12
N MET A 120 -2.50 -15.65 -2.34
CA MET A 120 -1.60 -16.61 -1.67
C MET A 120 -1.17 -16.16 -0.27
N GLY A 121 -1.49 -14.92 0.12
CA GLY A 121 -1.15 -14.36 1.42
C GLY A 121 0.32 -13.95 1.55
N ASP A 122 1.03 -13.70 0.44
CA ASP A 122 2.38 -13.14 0.45
C ASP A 122 2.39 -11.62 0.63
N ILE A 123 1.31 -10.96 0.20
CA ILE A 123 1.12 -9.51 0.35
C ILE A 123 -0.13 -9.27 1.19
N HIS A 124 -0.01 -8.40 2.18
CA HIS A 124 -1.10 -8.10 3.12
C HIS A 124 -2.10 -7.07 2.60
N SER A 125 -1.65 -6.15 1.74
CA SER A 125 -2.48 -5.05 1.23
C SER A 125 -2.35 -4.93 -0.28
N LEU A 126 -3.50 -4.80 -0.95
CA LEU A 126 -3.61 -4.57 -2.38
C LEU A 126 -4.18 -3.16 -2.60
N PRO A 127 -3.58 -2.31 -3.46
CA PRO A 127 -4.15 -1.01 -3.76
C PRO A 127 -5.40 -1.13 -4.64
N GLU A 128 -6.17 -0.05 -4.72
CA GLU A 128 -7.30 0.01 -5.64
C GLU A 128 -6.79 0.38 -7.05
N PHE A 129 -6.72 -0.60 -7.93
CA PHE A 129 -6.33 -0.38 -9.32
C PHE A 129 -7.49 0.26 -10.10
N ARG A 130 -7.55 1.60 -10.11
CA ARG A 130 -8.48 2.35 -10.95
C ARG A 130 -7.92 2.46 -12.37
N ARG A 131 -8.70 2.04 -13.38
CA ARG A 131 -8.33 2.20 -14.80
C ARG A 131 -8.32 3.69 -15.14
N GLN A 132 -7.20 4.20 -15.66
CA GLN A 132 -7.12 5.57 -16.15
C GLN A 132 -8.04 5.71 -17.39
N LYS A 133 -8.99 6.65 -17.36
CA LYS A 133 -9.88 6.94 -18.51
C LYS A 133 -9.04 7.48 -19.66
N GLU A 134 -9.08 6.82 -20.81
CA GLU A 134 -8.55 7.39 -22.05
C GLU A 134 -9.50 8.50 -22.52
N ARG A 135 -8.95 9.62 -23.00
CA ARG A 135 -9.72 10.64 -23.72
C ARG A 135 -10.17 10.01 -25.04
N GLN A 136 -11.34 9.37 -25.05
CA GLN A 136 -12.06 9.06 -26.28
C GLN A 136 -12.54 10.39 -26.87
N GLY A 137 -11.69 11.00 -27.68
CA GLY A 137 -12.08 12.00 -28.66
C GLY A 137 -11.87 11.39 -30.03
N ARG A 138 -12.97 11.10 -30.72
CA ARG A 138 -13.03 11.11 -32.18
C ARG A 138 -13.98 12.23 -32.56
#